data_AF-A0A964XPC4-F1
#
_entry.id   AF-A0A964XPC4-F1
#
_cell.length_a   1.000
_cell.length_b   1.000
_cell.length_c   1.000
_cell.angle_alpha   90.00
_cell.angle_beta   90.00
_cell.angle_gamma   90.00
#
_symmetry.space_group_name_H-M   'P 1'
#
loop_
_entity.id
_entity.type
_entity.pdbx_description
1 polymer ?
#
loop_
_entity_poly.entity_id
_entity_poly.type
_entity_poly.pdbx_seq_one_letter_code
_entity_poly.pdbx_strand_id
1 'polypeptide(L)'
;MKAGRQPACSSNGTALHEPPIPPASWRISLPRTPAAVPMARALIRTVLQEIEESADCDTAELLTAELVANAVEHTNGDAPIELVVELLPSGCQVEVHDSDPKPPGDLGRTGPDDQPDPWQEHGRGLLLIRTLSQSCGHRATESGKAVWFTLSAPRH
;
A
#
# COMPACT_ATOMS: atom_id res chain seq x y z
N MET A 1 -22.03 25.50 -63.95
CA MET A 1 -22.84 25.14 -62.77
C MET A 1 -22.30 23.84 -62.20
N LYS A 2 -21.96 23.83 -60.89
CA LYS A 2 -21.74 22.69 -59.96
C LYS A 2 -20.65 21.65 -60.34
N ALA A 3 -19.54 21.61 -59.60
CA ALA A 3 -19.32 20.89 -58.32
C ALA A 3 -19.08 19.37 -58.57
N GLY A 4 -18.10 18.70 -57.98
CA GLY A 4 -17.30 19.03 -56.82
C GLY A 4 -15.92 18.37 -56.84
N ARG A 5 -15.03 19.04 -56.12
CA ARG A 5 -13.73 18.57 -55.68
C ARG A 5 -13.94 18.11 -54.23
N GLN A 6 -13.65 16.85 -53.91
CA GLN A 6 -13.33 16.43 -52.54
C GLN A 6 -12.37 15.23 -52.55
N PRO A 7 -11.60 15.06 -51.45
CA PRO A 7 -10.28 14.44 -51.43
C PRO A 7 -10.30 13.06 -50.77
N ALA A 8 -9.30 12.22 -51.06
CA ALA A 8 -8.95 11.09 -50.20
C ALA A 8 -7.79 11.51 -49.30
N CYS A 9 -8.10 12.08 -48.14
CA CYS A 9 -7.17 12.15 -47.03
C CYS A 9 -7.49 10.96 -46.13
N SER A 10 -6.63 9.94 -46.14
CA SER A 10 -6.72 8.80 -45.24
C SER A 10 -6.43 9.27 -43.81
N SER A 11 -7.49 9.53 -43.05
CA SER A 11 -7.41 9.75 -41.61
C SER A 11 -7.28 8.41 -40.91
N ASN A 12 -6.05 7.94 -40.69
CA ASN A 12 -5.79 6.99 -39.62
C ASN A 12 -5.64 7.78 -38.32
N GLY A 13 -6.74 7.82 -37.55
CA GLY A 13 -6.69 8.23 -36.16
C GLY A 13 -5.94 7.19 -35.36
N THR A 14 -4.64 7.42 -35.14
CA THR A 14 -3.88 6.69 -34.14
C THR A 14 -4.27 7.29 -32.79
N ALA A 15 -5.20 6.66 -32.09
CA ALA A 15 -5.32 6.84 -30.65
C ALA A 15 -3.95 6.49 -30.07
N LEU A 16 -3.22 7.51 -29.61
CA LEU A 16 -2.02 7.31 -28.83
C LEU A 16 -2.49 6.60 -27.56
N HIS A 17 -2.37 5.28 -27.53
CA HIS A 17 -2.37 4.53 -26.30
C HIS A 17 -1.12 4.97 -25.57
N GLU A 18 -1.25 6.02 -24.76
CA GLU A 18 -0.23 6.36 -23.78
C GLU A 18 -0.05 5.08 -22.94
N PRO A 19 1.14 4.44 -22.99
CA PRO A 19 1.36 3.28 -22.15
C PRO A 19 1.12 3.74 -20.71
N PRO A 20 0.37 2.98 -19.88
CA PRO A 20 0.18 3.37 -18.50
C PRO A 20 1.58 3.53 -17.89
N ILE A 21 1.89 4.75 -17.45
CA ILE A 21 3.11 5.02 -16.67
C ILE A 21 3.05 3.99 -15.54
N PRO A 22 4.02 3.07 -15.43
CA PRO A 22 3.97 2.09 -14.36
C PRO A 22 3.91 2.87 -13.05
N PRO A 23 3.01 2.49 -12.13
CA PRO A 23 2.92 3.15 -10.85
C PRO A 23 4.30 3.20 -10.22
N ALA A 24 4.71 4.37 -9.71
CA ALA A 24 5.98 4.48 -9.02
C ALA A 24 5.94 3.54 -7.81
N SER A 25 6.94 2.66 -7.72
CA SER A 25 7.04 1.64 -6.69
C SER A 25 8.39 1.71 -6.01
N TRP A 26 8.37 1.81 -4.69
CA TRP A 26 9.56 1.77 -3.83
C TRP A 26 9.54 0.50 -3.01
N ARG A 27 10.71 -0.09 -2.85
CA ARG A 27 10.89 -1.34 -2.12
C ARG A 27 12.16 -1.24 -1.27
N ILE A 28 12.05 -1.59 0.00
CA ILE A 28 13.20 -1.65 0.92
C ILE A 28 13.12 -2.91 1.77
N SER A 29 14.28 -3.55 1.94
CA SER A 29 14.44 -4.61 2.94
C SER A 29 14.75 -3.97 4.29
N LEU A 30 13.97 -4.34 5.31
CA LEU A 30 14.11 -3.84 6.68
C LEU A 30 14.57 -4.97 7.60
N PRO A 31 15.47 -4.67 8.56
CA PRO A 31 15.85 -5.65 9.56
C PRO A 31 14.64 -5.98 10.44
N ARG A 32 14.52 -7.22 10.92
CA ARG A 32 13.49 -7.60 11.90
C ARG A 32 13.84 -7.11 13.31
N THR A 33 13.95 -5.80 13.47
CA THR A 33 14.28 -5.14 14.74
C THR A 33 13.45 -3.87 14.88
N PRO A 34 13.34 -3.28 16.09
CA PRO A 34 12.65 -2.01 16.29
C PRO A 34 13.16 -0.85 15.40
N ALA A 35 14.38 -0.95 14.86
CA ALA A 35 14.92 0.02 13.90
C ALA A 35 14.15 0.06 12.56
N ALA A 36 13.39 -0.98 12.22
CA ALA A 36 12.56 -1.01 11.00
C ALA A 36 11.51 0.09 10.98
N VAL A 37 10.90 0.41 12.13
CA VAL A 37 9.83 1.40 12.23
C VAL A 37 10.29 2.81 11.80
N PRO A 38 11.36 3.40 12.38
CA PRO A 38 11.84 4.69 11.91
C PRO A 38 12.32 4.69 10.46
N MET A 39 12.88 3.57 9.97
CA MET A 39 13.26 3.42 8.56
C MET A 39 12.03 3.47 7.63
N ALA A 40 10.97 2.75 8.00
CA ALA A 40 9.71 2.74 7.27
C ALA A 40 9.04 4.12 7.25
N ARG A 41 9.01 4.81 8.40
CA ARG A 41 8.52 6.19 8.49
C ARG A 41 9.33 7.17 7.65
N ALA A 42 10.65 6.99 7.56
CA ALA A 42 11.49 7.80 6.69
C ALA A 42 11.15 7.55 5.20
N LEU A 43 11.02 6.29 4.79
CA LEU A 43 10.67 5.95 3.41
C LEU A 43 9.32 6.55 2.99
N ILE A 44 8.26 6.30 3.77
CA ILE A 44 6.92 6.75 3.39
C ILE A 44 6.85 8.29 3.31
N ARG A 45 7.55 9.01 4.19
CA ARG A 45 7.64 10.47 4.09
C ARG A 45 8.36 10.93 2.82
N THR A 46 9.48 10.31 2.48
CA THR A 46 10.19 10.63 1.24
C THR A 46 9.31 10.37 0.02
N VAL A 47 8.64 9.23 -0.02
CA VAL A 47 7.73 8.87 -1.13
C VAL A 47 6.61 9.90 -1.24
N LEU A 48 5.89 10.19 -0.16
CA LEU A 48 4.78 11.13 -0.19
C LEU A 48 5.21 12.59 -0.46
N GLN A 49 6.43 12.97 -0.10
CA GLN A 49 6.98 14.29 -0.47
C GLN A 49 7.28 14.42 -1.96
N GLU A 50 7.65 13.32 -2.63
CA GLU A 50 7.86 13.32 -4.09
C GLU A 50 6.53 13.49 -4.87
N ILE A 51 5.39 13.37 -4.19
CA ILE A 51 4.08 13.29 -4.83
C ILE A 51 3.12 14.21 -4.08
N GLU A 52 3.11 15.48 -4.50
CA GLU A 52 2.41 16.62 -3.88
C GLU A 52 0.90 16.42 -3.58
N GLU A 53 0.26 15.32 -4.01
CA GLU A 53 -1.19 15.08 -3.89
C GLU A 53 -1.61 13.67 -3.39
N SER A 54 -0.72 12.86 -2.80
CA SER A 54 -0.98 11.39 -2.78
C SER A 54 -1.66 10.78 -1.54
N ALA A 55 -1.57 11.34 -0.33
CA ALA A 55 -2.30 10.84 0.85
C ALA A 55 -2.18 11.81 2.04
N ASP A 56 -3.01 11.62 3.07
CA ASP A 56 -2.74 12.19 4.40
C ASP A 56 -1.43 11.58 4.95
N CYS A 57 -0.34 12.35 4.85
CA CYS A 57 1.01 11.93 5.24
C CYS A 57 1.09 11.42 6.68
N ASP A 58 0.37 12.06 7.61
CA ASP A 58 0.41 11.66 9.02
C ASP A 58 -0.27 10.31 9.21
N THR A 59 -1.41 10.10 8.55
CA THR A 59 -2.13 8.82 8.55
C THR A 59 -1.29 7.73 7.88
N ALA A 60 -0.70 7.99 6.71
CA ALA A 60 0.15 7.03 6.01
C ALA A 60 1.36 6.62 6.84
N GLU A 61 2.01 7.58 7.50
CA GLU A 61 3.14 7.32 8.37
C GLU A 61 2.75 6.47 9.59
N LEU A 62 1.64 6.81 10.24
CA LEU A 62 1.10 6.07 11.37
C LEU A 62 0.81 4.62 10.97
N LEU A 63 0.02 4.41 9.91
CA LEU A 63 -0.37 3.06 9.50
C LEU A 63 0.81 2.22 9.03
N THR A 64 1.78 2.83 8.35
CA THR A 64 3.02 2.16 7.95
C THR A 64 3.80 1.69 9.17
N ALA A 65 3.91 2.53 10.21
CA ALA A 65 4.61 2.18 11.43
C ALA A 65 3.94 1.03 12.18
N GLU A 66 2.61 1.06 12.31
CA GLU A 66 1.84 -0.02 12.92
C GLU A 66 1.99 -1.33 12.14
N LEU A 67 1.92 -1.26 10.80
CA LEU A 67 2.06 -2.44 9.93
C LEU A 67 3.45 -3.08 10.06
N VAL A 68 4.51 -2.26 10.06
CA VAL A 68 5.89 -2.72 10.22
C VAL A 68 6.15 -3.24 11.63
N ALA A 69 5.64 -2.58 12.67
CA ALA A 69 5.76 -3.06 14.05
C ALA A 69 5.13 -4.45 14.20
N ASN A 70 3.92 -4.65 13.67
CA ASN A 70 3.26 -5.95 13.66
C ASN A 70 4.10 -7.03 12.95
N ALA A 71 4.72 -6.71 11.82
CA ALA A 71 5.58 -7.66 11.11
C ALA A 71 6.84 -8.00 11.92
N VAL A 72 7.52 -7.00 12.49
CA VAL A 72 8.69 -7.22 13.35
C VAL A 72 8.35 -8.11 14.54
N GLU A 73 7.21 -7.89 15.18
CA GLU A 73 6.79 -8.63 16.37
C GLU A 73 6.37 -10.07 16.03
N HIS A 74 5.57 -10.27 14.99
CA HIS A 74 4.89 -11.53 14.73
C HIS A 74 5.57 -12.46 13.73
N THR A 75 6.52 -11.99 12.93
CA THR A 75 7.29 -12.86 12.02
C THR A 75 8.24 -13.73 12.82
N ASN A 76 8.28 -15.03 12.53
CA ASN A 76 9.22 -15.95 13.15
C ASN A 76 10.57 -15.98 12.39
N GLY A 77 11.66 -16.12 13.15
CA GLY A 77 13.03 -16.21 12.62
C GLY A 77 13.73 -14.86 12.46
N ASP A 78 14.89 -14.87 11.80
CA ASP A 78 15.77 -13.71 11.60
C ASP A 78 15.70 -13.14 10.18
N ALA A 79 14.76 -13.63 9.37
CA ALA A 79 14.57 -13.15 8.00
C ALA A 79 14.15 -11.67 8.01
N PRO A 80 14.70 -10.84 7.10
CA PRO A 80 14.26 -9.46 6.97
C PRO A 80 12.81 -9.41 6.49
N ILE A 81 12.14 -8.32 6.84
CA ILE A 81 10.82 -7.97 6.27
C ILE A 81 11.04 -7.03 5.09
N GLU A 82 10.11 -6.98 4.17
CA GLU A 82 10.20 -6.10 3.00
C GLU A 82 9.02 -5.14 2.99
N LEU A 83 9.32 -3.84 2.94
CA LEU A 83 8.32 -2.79 2.79
C LEU A 83 8.24 -2.37 1.32
N VAL A 84 7.02 -2.38 0.78
CA VAL A 84 6.71 -1.95 -0.58
C VAL A 84 5.69 -0.81 -0.50
N VAL A 85 5.96 0.27 -1.22
CA VAL A 85 5.02 1.39 -1.40
C VAL A 85 4.77 1.53 -2.88
N GLU A 86 3.50 1.48 -3.28
CA GLU A 86 3.06 1.63 -4.67
C GLU A 86 2.07 2.79 -4.76
N LEU A 87 2.26 3.67 -5.73
CA LEU A 87 1.26 4.69 -6.02
C LEU A 87 0.19 4.15 -6.90
N LEU A 88 -1.05 4.45 -6.54
CA LEU A 88 -2.19 4.13 -7.37
C LEU A 88 -2.73 5.45 -7.94
N PRO A 89 -3.44 5.42 -9.08
CA PRO A 89 -4.11 6.61 -9.60
C PRO A 89 -5.07 7.28 -8.60
N SER A 90 -5.50 6.54 -7.58
CA SER A 90 -6.43 6.99 -6.53
C SER A 90 -5.79 7.19 -5.16
N GLY A 91 -4.46 7.13 -5.02
CA GLY A 91 -3.75 7.26 -3.74
C GLY A 91 -2.51 6.38 -3.64
N CYS A 92 -2.37 5.63 -2.56
CA CYS A 92 -1.22 4.72 -2.38
C CYS A 92 -1.60 3.39 -1.74
N GLN A 93 -0.78 2.38 -1.99
CA GLN A 93 -0.82 1.08 -1.33
C GLN A 93 0.51 0.83 -0.65
N VAL A 94 0.45 0.43 0.61
CA VAL A 94 1.62 0.05 1.41
C VAL A 94 1.49 -1.41 1.77
N GLU A 95 2.56 -2.17 1.55
CA GLU A 95 2.63 -3.59 1.86
C GLU A 95 3.86 -3.92 2.67
N VAL A 96 3.71 -4.82 3.64
CA VAL A 96 4.83 -5.44 4.34
C VAL A 96 4.79 -6.94 4.07
N HIS A 97 5.89 -7.45 3.54
CA HIS A 97 6.09 -8.87 3.27
C HIS A 97 6.97 -9.46 4.36
N ASP A 98 6.59 -10.63 4.82
CA ASP A 98 7.35 -11.37 5.80
C ASP A 98 7.27 -12.88 5.56
N SER A 99 8.21 -13.62 6.15
CA SER A 99 8.37 -15.06 5.87
C SER A 99 7.39 -15.96 6.64
N ASP A 100 6.58 -15.42 7.55
CA ASP A 100 5.62 -16.23 8.30
C ASP A 100 4.30 -16.35 7.52
N PRO A 101 3.91 -17.56 7.07
CA PRO A 101 2.67 -17.76 6.30
C PRO A 101 1.40 -17.59 7.14
N LYS A 102 1.50 -17.47 8.47
CA LYS A 102 0.33 -17.31 9.34
C LYS A 102 -0.36 -15.98 9.06
N PRO A 103 -1.69 -15.96 8.84
CA PRO A 103 -2.41 -14.72 8.64
C PRO A 103 -2.23 -13.79 9.85
N PRO A 104 -2.08 -12.47 9.62
CA PRO A 104 -1.91 -11.50 10.69
C PRO A 104 -3.23 -11.38 11.48
N GLY A 105 -3.33 -12.10 12.59
CA GLY A 105 -4.39 -12.01 13.60
C GLY A 105 -5.76 -11.57 13.06
N ASP A 106 -6.29 -10.50 13.65
CA ASP A 106 -7.65 -10.03 13.41
C ASP A 106 -7.94 -9.57 11.97
N LEU A 107 -6.94 -9.33 11.11
CA LEU A 107 -7.18 -9.06 9.69
C LEU A 107 -7.81 -10.26 8.94
N GLY A 108 -7.65 -11.48 9.46
CA GLY A 108 -8.33 -12.68 8.97
C GLY A 108 -9.70 -12.94 9.60
N ARG A 109 -10.11 -12.16 10.61
CA ARG A 109 -11.37 -12.33 11.33
C ARG A 109 -12.41 -11.32 10.85
N THR A 110 -13.52 -11.82 10.31
CA THR A 110 -14.64 -11.05 9.74
C THR A 110 -15.97 -11.29 10.48
N GLY A 111 -15.94 -12.00 11.61
CA GLY A 111 -17.14 -12.33 12.40
C GLY A 111 -17.54 -11.22 13.38
N PRO A 112 -18.85 -11.05 13.67
CA PRO A 112 -19.35 -10.04 14.61
C PRO A 112 -18.97 -10.28 16.08
N ASP A 113 -18.55 -11.49 16.45
CA ASP A 113 -18.06 -11.84 17.81
C ASP A 113 -16.54 -11.66 17.97
N ASP A 114 -15.82 -11.32 16.90
CA ASP A 114 -14.36 -11.17 16.89
C ASP A 114 -13.95 -9.69 17.06
N GLN A 115 -14.54 -9.02 18.04
CA GLN A 115 -14.14 -7.64 18.36
C GLN A 115 -12.81 -7.71 19.14
N PRO A 116 -11.71 -7.11 18.63
CA PRO A 116 -10.44 -7.12 19.34
C PRO A 116 -10.60 -6.47 20.71
N ASP A 117 -10.03 -7.07 21.75
CA ASP A 117 -9.98 -6.42 23.06
C ASP A 117 -9.21 -5.09 22.91
N PRO A 118 -9.88 -3.93 23.08
CA PRO A 118 -9.29 -2.62 22.84
C PRO A 118 -8.18 -2.26 23.84
N TRP A 119 -7.98 -3.10 24.86
CA TRP A 119 -6.93 -2.98 25.87
C TRP A 119 -5.70 -3.85 25.58
N GLN A 120 -5.73 -4.73 24.57
CA GLN A 120 -4.53 -5.42 24.09
C GLN A 120 -3.72 -4.46 23.20
N GLU A 121 -2.45 -4.22 23.55
CA GLU A 121 -1.55 -3.39 22.74
C GLU A 121 -1.43 -3.92 21.30
N HIS A 122 -1.35 -5.24 21.14
CA HIS A 122 -1.33 -5.94 19.84
C HIS A 122 -2.60 -5.76 19.00
N GLY A 123 -3.75 -5.44 19.62
CA GLY A 123 -5.02 -5.24 18.92
C GLY A 123 -5.18 -3.82 18.35
N ARG A 124 -4.46 -2.84 18.89
CA ARG A 124 -4.60 -1.43 18.51
C ARG A 124 -4.02 -1.12 17.14
N GLY A 125 -2.87 -1.70 16.79
CA GLY A 125 -2.23 -1.46 15.50
C GLY A 125 -3.11 -1.92 14.32
N LEU A 126 -3.66 -3.14 14.40
CA LEU A 126 -4.58 -3.64 13.37
C LEU A 126 -5.92 -2.89 13.36
N LEU A 127 -6.41 -2.43 14.53
CA LEU A 127 -7.61 -1.59 14.61
C LEU A 127 -7.39 -0.24 13.92
N LEU A 128 -6.23 0.41 14.12
CA LEU A 128 -5.89 1.67 13.45
C LEU A 128 -5.84 1.47 11.93
N ILE A 129 -5.16 0.42 11.46
CA ILE A 129 -5.11 0.06 10.03
C ILE A 129 -6.53 -0.13 9.48
N ARG A 130 -7.40 -0.88 10.16
CA ARG A 130 -8.79 -1.09 9.72
C ARG A 130 -9.64 0.18 9.72
N THR A 131 -9.39 1.09 10.66
CA THR A 131 -10.23 2.28 10.86
C THR A 131 -9.85 3.43 9.94
N LEU A 132 -8.55 3.60 9.68
CA LEU A 132 -8.03 4.78 8.97
C LEU A 132 -7.68 4.50 7.49
N SER A 133 -7.53 3.23 7.10
CA SER A 133 -7.29 2.88 5.70
C SER A 133 -8.59 2.91 4.87
N GLN A 134 -8.46 3.14 3.56
CA GLN A 134 -9.57 2.95 2.62
C GLN A 134 -9.90 1.46 2.48
N SER A 135 -8.87 0.63 2.41
CA SER A 135 -8.98 -0.82 2.43
C SER A 135 -7.71 -1.43 3.01
N CYS A 136 -7.84 -2.60 3.61
CA CYS A 136 -6.69 -3.37 4.09
C CYS A 136 -6.96 -4.86 3.97
N GLY A 137 -5.88 -5.64 4.02
CA GLY A 137 -5.99 -7.08 3.96
C GLY A 137 -4.64 -7.77 4.07
N HIS A 138 -4.65 -9.05 3.77
CA HIS A 138 -3.44 -9.86 3.66
C HIS A 138 -3.60 -10.87 2.52
N ARG A 139 -2.48 -11.35 1.99
CA ARG A 139 -2.43 -12.44 1.02
C ARG A 139 -1.23 -13.33 1.28
N ALA A 140 -1.34 -14.61 0.97
CA ALA A 140 -0.20 -15.52 0.96
C ALA A 140 0.73 -15.15 -0.21
N THR A 141 2.04 -15.31 0.00
CA THR A 141 3.06 -15.18 -1.04
C THR A 141 3.85 -16.48 -1.14
N GLU A 142 4.70 -16.63 -2.16
CA GLU A 142 5.56 -17.82 -2.31
C GLU A 142 6.50 -18.02 -1.11
N SER A 143 6.87 -16.94 -0.42
CA SER A 143 7.84 -16.92 0.66
C SER A 143 7.24 -16.69 2.05
N GLY A 144 5.92 -16.53 2.17
CA GLY A 144 5.24 -16.23 3.43
C GLY A 144 3.92 -15.50 3.20
N LYS A 145 3.87 -14.22 3.56
CA LYS A 145 2.68 -13.38 3.35
C LYS A 145 3.02 -11.93 3.04
N ALA A 146 2.03 -11.22 2.53
CA ALA A 146 2.01 -9.77 2.42
C ALA A 146 0.77 -9.22 3.13
N VAL A 147 0.98 -8.27 4.03
CA VAL A 147 -0.08 -7.53 4.71
C VAL A 147 -0.08 -6.11 4.16
N TRP A 148 -1.25 -5.56 3.86
CA TRP A 148 -1.34 -4.33 3.09
C TRP A 148 -2.49 -3.43 3.53
N PHE A 149 -2.35 -2.14 3.25
CA PHE A 149 -3.43 -1.16 3.30
C PHE A 149 -3.35 -0.19 2.13
N THR A 150 -4.47 0.45 1.82
CA THR A 150 -4.54 1.55 0.84
C THR A 150 -5.06 2.81 1.50
N LEU A 151 -4.60 3.96 0.99
CA LEU A 151 -5.12 5.27 1.33
C LEU A 151 -5.58 5.97 0.05
N SER A 152 -6.65 6.75 0.17
CA SER A 152 -7.07 7.65 -0.90
C SER A 152 -6.10 8.83 -1.00
N ALA A 153 -5.91 9.33 -2.22
CA ALA A 153 -5.45 10.69 -2.42
C ALA A 153 -6.42 11.67 -1.71
N PRO A 154 -5.93 12.78 -1.11
CA PRO A 154 -6.78 13.80 -0.55
C PRO A 154 -7.75 14.30 -1.63
N ARG A 155 -9.04 14.42 -1.29
CA ARG A 155 -10.00 15.09 -2.17
C ARG A 155 -9.78 16.59 -1.99
N HIS A 156 -9.28 17.26 -3.03
CA HIS A 156 -9.25 18.73 -3.10
C HIS A 156 -10.66 19.32 -3.10
#